data_AF-I8RKC2-F1
#
_entry.id   AF-I8RKC2-F1
#
_cell.length_a   1.000
_cell.length_b   1.000
_cell.length_c   1.000
_cell.angle_alpha   90.00
_cell.angle_beta   90.00
_cell.angle_gamma   90.00
#
_symmetry.space_group_name_H-M   'P 1'
#
loop_
_entity.id
_entity.type
_entity.pdbx_description
1 polymer ?
#
loop_
_entity_poly.entity_id
_entity_poly.type
_entity_poly.pdbx_seq_one_letter_code
_entity_poly.pdbx_strand_id
1 'polypeptide(L)'
;MKNQMNHEQHPKQLYSLPDPYPTPRVMGKNPYYASILLEDYAGISGELTAIHQYIYHYLTLEDCHTKIATLAHQIAIVEMHHLALLGKTIRLLGKYPVMHSNDHGLTRFWNADFVYYGDTVYDKLSANMKHEMDAIQNYRRHQHLIDDPFIQELLERIILDEEHHLQLFKTCRDEFCTTFYD
;
A
#
# COMPACT_ATOMS: atom_id res chain seq x y z
N MET A 1 8.34 36.10 26.36
CA MET A 1 9.18 35.38 25.40
C MET A 1 8.29 34.40 24.65
N LYS A 2 8.02 34.66 23.36
CA LYS A 2 7.30 33.72 22.49
C LYS A 2 8.30 32.65 22.09
N ASN A 3 8.13 31.43 22.59
CA ASN A 3 8.96 30.31 22.17
C ASN A 3 8.51 29.92 20.76
N GLN A 4 9.41 30.09 19.79
CA GLN A 4 9.21 29.67 18.41
C GLN A 4 9.11 28.15 18.42
N MET A 5 7.93 27.63 18.07
CA MET A 5 7.80 26.24 17.68
C MET A 5 8.58 26.06 16.39
N ASN A 6 9.67 25.29 16.46
CA ASN A 6 10.31 24.72 15.28
C ASN A 6 9.21 23.98 14.50
N HIS A 7 8.96 24.40 13.27
CA HIS A 7 8.27 23.57 12.29
C HIS A 7 9.18 22.39 11.98
N GLU A 8 9.07 21.31 12.77
CA GLU A 8 9.52 20.00 12.33
C GLU A 8 8.85 19.72 10.98
N GLN A 9 9.68 19.46 9.97
CA GLN A 9 9.22 19.02 8.66
C GLN A 9 8.23 17.86 8.84
N HIS A 10 7.06 17.96 8.22
CA HIS A 10 6.01 16.97 8.36
C HIS A 10 6.56 15.55 8.11
N PRO A 11 6.35 14.57 9.01
CA PRO A 11 6.89 13.21 8.90
C PRO A 11 6.41 12.41 7.69
N LYS A 12 5.48 12.95 6.88
CA LYS A 12 4.98 12.33 5.64
C LYS A 12 6.07 12.17 4.56
N GLN A 13 7.09 13.02 4.53
CA GLN A 13 8.00 13.10 3.40
C GLN A 13 9.04 11.97 3.32
N LEU A 14 9.18 11.15 4.36
CA LEU A 14 10.14 10.03 4.39
C LEU A 14 9.55 8.75 3.80
N TYR A 15 8.23 8.56 3.91
CA TYR A 15 7.56 7.29 3.62
C TYR A 15 6.75 7.31 2.33
N SER A 16 6.50 8.49 1.76
CA SER A 16 5.97 8.66 0.40
C SER A 16 6.87 9.61 -0.37
N LEU A 17 6.99 9.45 -1.68
CA LEU A 17 7.71 10.39 -2.54
C LEU A 17 7.05 11.78 -2.52
N PRO A 18 7.83 12.86 -2.72
CA PRO A 18 7.33 14.23 -2.61
C PRO A 18 6.39 14.62 -3.76
N ASP A 19 6.38 13.86 -4.86
CA ASP A 19 5.53 14.11 -6.02
C ASP A 19 4.05 14.01 -5.64
N PRO A 20 3.21 14.99 -6.02
CA PRO A 20 1.80 14.98 -5.67
C PRO A 20 1.05 13.87 -6.41
N TYR A 21 0.05 13.28 -5.76
CA TYR A 21 -0.89 12.40 -6.46
C TYR A 21 -1.74 13.19 -7.46
N PRO A 22 -1.99 12.64 -8.67
CA PRO A 22 -2.97 13.23 -9.56
C PRO A 22 -4.35 13.18 -8.91
N THR A 23 -5.19 14.19 -9.18
CA THR A 23 -6.58 14.16 -8.71
C THR A 23 -7.32 13.02 -9.41
N PRO A 24 -8.01 12.11 -8.68
CA PRO A 24 -8.78 11.04 -9.28
C PRO A 24 -9.74 11.55 -10.35
N ARG A 25 -9.57 11.04 -11.58
CA ARG A 25 -10.35 11.42 -12.77
C ARG A 25 -10.34 10.24 -13.75
N VAL A 26 -11.35 10.18 -14.61
CA VAL A 26 -11.54 9.10 -15.60
C VAL A 26 -12.12 9.69 -16.88
N MET A 27 -11.85 9.08 -18.03
CA MET A 27 -12.41 9.47 -19.33
C MET A 27 -13.92 9.28 -19.39
N GLY A 28 -14.44 8.32 -18.63
CA GLY A 28 -15.86 8.05 -18.51
C GLY A 28 -16.13 6.87 -17.57
N LYS A 29 -17.41 6.58 -17.34
CA LYS A 29 -17.79 5.40 -16.58
C LYS A 29 -17.32 4.14 -17.31
N ASN A 30 -16.60 3.27 -16.62
CA ASN A 30 -16.21 1.96 -17.11
C ASN A 30 -16.24 0.94 -15.96
N PRO A 31 -17.37 0.25 -15.76
CA PRO A 31 -17.52 -0.74 -14.69
C PRO A 31 -16.54 -1.92 -14.80
N TYR A 32 -15.99 -2.20 -15.97
CA TYR A 32 -14.95 -3.21 -16.14
C TYR A 32 -13.64 -2.74 -15.49
N TYR A 33 -13.18 -1.53 -15.79
CA TYR A 33 -12.00 -0.95 -15.12
C TYR A 33 -12.21 -0.83 -13.60
N ALA A 34 -13.42 -0.49 -13.16
CA ALA A 34 -13.72 -0.49 -11.73
C ALA A 34 -13.53 -1.86 -11.08
N SER A 35 -13.83 -2.94 -11.82
CA SER A 35 -13.68 -4.31 -11.32
C SER A 35 -12.22 -4.75 -11.23
N ILE A 36 -11.37 -4.21 -12.10
CA ILE A 36 -9.92 -4.39 -12.05
C ILE A 36 -9.36 -3.68 -10.81
N LEU A 37 -9.68 -2.39 -10.63
CA LEU A 37 -9.19 -1.61 -9.49
C LEU A 37 -9.71 -2.11 -8.13
N LEU A 38 -10.80 -2.88 -8.09
CA LEU A 38 -11.26 -3.53 -6.87
C LEU A 38 -10.27 -4.60 -6.35
N GLU A 39 -9.45 -5.17 -7.25
CA GLU A 39 -8.37 -6.08 -6.86
C GLU A 39 -7.23 -5.32 -6.17
N ASP A 40 -6.82 -4.16 -6.68
CA ASP A 40 -5.84 -3.28 -6.01
C ASP A 40 -6.41 -2.71 -4.70
N TYR A 41 -7.71 -2.44 -4.66
CA TYR A 41 -8.38 -1.86 -3.49
C TYR A 41 -8.48 -2.85 -2.32
N ALA A 42 -8.97 -4.06 -2.57
CA ALA A 42 -9.37 -5.01 -1.52
C ALA A 42 -9.01 -6.48 -1.83
N GLY A 43 -8.08 -6.71 -2.75
CA GLY A 43 -7.50 -8.03 -3.00
C GLY A 43 -6.46 -8.45 -1.95
N ILE A 44 -5.94 -9.66 -2.11
CA ILE A 44 -4.93 -10.24 -1.19
C ILE A 44 -3.61 -9.46 -1.20
N SER A 45 -3.28 -8.82 -2.32
CA SER A 45 -2.11 -7.95 -2.46
C SER A 45 -2.52 -6.48 -2.64
N GLY A 46 -3.72 -6.13 -2.19
CA GLY A 46 -4.29 -4.79 -2.33
C GLY A 46 -4.10 -3.93 -1.09
N GLU A 47 -4.42 -2.65 -1.22
CA GLU A 47 -4.20 -1.60 -0.22
C GLU A 47 -4.83 -1.93 1.14
N LEU A 48 -6.05 -2.48 1.13
CA LEU A 48 -6.73 -2.84 2.38
C LEU A 48 -5.97 -3.92 3.17
N THR A 49 -5.30 -4.84 2.46
CA THR A 49 -4.47 -5.88 3.08
C THR A 49 -3.16 -5.28 3.60
N ALA A 50 -2.49 -4.44 2.82
CA ALA A 50 -1.28 -3.71 3.24
C ALA A 50 -1.52 -2.97 4.56
N ILE A 51 -2.57 -2.15 4.63
CA ILE A 51 -2.95 -1.37 5.81
C ILE A 51 -3.05 -2.26 7.05
N HIS A 52 -3.82 -3.35 6.98
CA HIS A 52 -4.08 -4.20 8.14
C HIS A 52 -2.86 -5.03 8.53
N GLN A 53 -2.08 -5.49 7.54
CA GLN A 53 -0.82 -6.19 7.81
C GLN A 53 0.18 -5.28 8.51
N TYR A 54 0.36 -4.05 8.02
CA TYR A 54 1.34 -3.14 8.55
C TYR A 54 0.95 -2.60 9.92
N ILE A 55 -0.35 -2.36 10.16
CA ILE A 55 -0.88 -2.05 11.50
C ILE A 55 -0.63 -3.19 12.47
N TYR A 56 -0.89 -4.45 12.07
CA TYR A 56 -0.62 -5.59 12.94
C TYR A 56 0.87 -5.73 13.27
N HIS A 57 1.74 -5.59 12.27
CA HIS A 57 3.19 -5.63 12.47
C HIS A 57 3.67 -4.48 13.36
N TYR A 58 3.13 -3.28 13.20
CA TYR A 58 3.37 -2.15 14.10
C TYR A 58 3.02 -2.52 15.56
N LEU A 59 1.79 -2.96 15.81
CA LEU A 59 1.30 -3.25 17.16
C LEU A 59 2.05 -4.40 17.84
N THR A 60 2.58 -5.35 17.06
CA THR A 60 3.33 -6.50 17.61
C THR A 60 4.82 -6.24 17.77
N LEU A 61 5.33 -5.12 17.26
CA LEU A 61 6.74 -4.76 17.29
C LEU A 61 7.03 -3.46 18.04
N GLU A 62 6.02 -2.67 18.42
CA GLU A 62 6.24 -1.33 18.97
C GLU A 62 7.07 -1.31 20.26
N ASP A 63 6.92 -2.32 21.12
CA ASP A 63 7.65 -2.39 22.40
C ASP A 63 9.10 -2.89 22.27
N CYS A 64 9.41 -3.66 21.22
CA CYS A 64 10.71 -4.35 21.09
C CYS A 64 11.53 -3.90 19.88
N HIS A 65 10.89 -3.39 18.83
CA HIS A 65 11.52 -2.97 17.58
C HIS A 65 10.91 -1.66 17.05
N THR A 66 10.98 -0.60 17.86
CA THR A 66 10.37 0.72 17.63
C THR A 66 10.61 1.32 16.23
N LYS A 67 11.82 1.18 15.68
CA LYS A 67 12.15 1.66 14.32
C LYS A 67 11.34 0.93 13.24
N ILE A 68 11.25 -0.40 13.34
CA ILE A 68 10.51 -1.26 12.41
C ILE A 68 9.01 -0.99 12.53
N ALA A 69 8.53 -0.89 13.76
CA ALA A 69 7.14 -0.59 14.07
C ALA A 69 6.73 0.79 13.52
N THR A 70 7.58 1.81 13.69
CA THR A 70 7.36 3.17 13.15
C THR A 70 7.31 3.15 11.63
N LEU A 71 8.24 2.43 10.97
CA LEU A 71 8.24 2.29 9.52
C LEU A 71 6.91 1.68 9.02
N ALA A 72 6.49 0.55 9.59
CA ALA A 72 5.24 -0.10 9.19
C ALA A 72 4.01 0.80 9.41
N HIS A 73 3.93 1.48 10.56
CA HIS A 73 2.83 2.40 10.85
C HIS A 73 2.77 3.57 9.86
N GLN A 74 3.92 4.18 9.55
CA GLN A 74 3.94 5.33 8.64
C GLN A 74 3.60 4.93 7.19
N ILE A 75 4.07 3.77 6.73
CA ILE A 75 3.67 3.23 5.42
C ILE A 75 2.16 2.91 5.42
N ALA A 76 1.60 2.32 6.48
CA ALA A 76 0.15 2.06 6.56
C ALA A 76 -0.69 3.34 6.37
N ILE A 77 -0.21 4.51 6.82
CA ILE A 77 -0.87 5.80 6.61
C ILE A 77 -0.84 6.21 5.12
N VAL A 78 0.25 5.90 4.42
CA VAL A 78 0.36 6.11 2.96
C VAL A 78 -0.63 5.19 2.23
N GLU A 79 -0.72 3.92 2.61
CA GLU A 79 -1.68 2.97 1.99
C GLU A 79 -3.14 3.37 2.22
N MET A 80 -3.46 3.98 3.36
CA MET A 80 -4.79 4.57 3.58
C MET A 80 -5.10 5.69 2.55
N HIS A 81 -4.08 6.42 2.10
CA HIS A 81 -4.20 7.39 1.03
C HIS A 81 -4.42 6.69 -0.32
N HIS A 82 -3.60 5.70 -0.66
CA HIS A 82 -3.75 4.91 -1.90
C HIS A 82 -5.15 4.29 -1.99
N LEU A 83 -5.61 3.64 -0.93
CA LEU A 83 -6.96 3.10 -0.80
C LEU A 83 -8.03 4.17 -1.08
N ALA A 84 -7.87 5.39 -0.53
CA ALA A 84 -8.80 6.48 -0.75
C ALA A 84 -8.80 7.01 -2.20
N LEU A 85 -7.65 7.02 -2.87
CA LEU A 85 -7.53 7.40 -4.29
C LEU A 85 -8.22 6.37 -5.18
N LEU A 86 -7.92 5.09 -4.99
CA LEU A 86 -8.57 3.99 -5.70
C LEU A 86 -10.07 3.99 -5.49
N GLY A 87 -10.53 4.13 -4.24
CA GLY A 87 -11.95 4.17 -3.91
C GLY A 87 -12.70 5.33 -4.60
N LYS A 88 -12.08 6.50 -4.72
CA LYS A 88 -12.63 7.63 -5.49
C LYS A 88 -12.68 7.29 -6.99
N THR A 89 -11.61 6.72 -7.55
CA THR A 89 -11.55 6.32 -8.96
C THR A 89 -12.61 5.27 -9.31
N ILE A 90 -12.79 4.24 -8.46
CA ILE A 90 -13.84 3.22 -8.61
C ILE A 90 -15.24 3.85 -8.66
N ARG A 91 -15.50 4.85 -7.81
CA ARG A 91 -16.76 5.61 -7.82
C ARG A 91 -16.97 6.36 -9.13
N LEU A 92 -15.95 7.02 -9.65
CA LEU A 92 -16.00 7.73 -10.92
C LEU A 92 -16.27 6.78 -12.11
N LEU A 93 -15.73 5.57 -12.04
CA LEU A 93 -15.96 4.51 -13.03
C LEU A 93 -17.38 3.91 -12.98
N GLY A 94 -18.18 4.27 -11.98
CA GLY A 94 -19.58 3.89 -11.88
C GLY A 94 -19.88 2.67 -11.01
N LYS A 95 -18.97 2.25 -10.13
CA LYS A 95 -19.21 1.23 -9.09
C LYS A 95 -19.01 1.79 -7.68
N TYR A 96 -19.52 1.10 -6.68
CA TYR A 96 -19.15 1.37 -5.29
C TYR A 96 -17.87 0.61 -4.92
N PRO A 97 -16.97 1.19 -4.12
CA PRO A 97 -15.74 0.53 -3.67
C PRO A 97 -16.07 -0.42 -2.52
N VAL A 98 -16.83 -1.48 -2.83
CA VAL A 98 -17.12 -2.54 -1.87
C VAL A 98 -15.83 -3.33 -1.65
N MET A 99 -15.54 -3.70 -0.40
CA MET A 99 -14.29 -4.39 -0.02
C MET A 99 -14.31 -5.86 -0.46
N HIS A 100 -14.23 -6.08 -1.77
CA HIS A 100 -14.10 -7.38 -2.39
C HIS A 100 -13.23 -7.27 -3.64
N SER A 101 -12.66 -8.40 -4.06
CA SER A 101 -12.04 -8.55 -5.36
C SER A 101 -12.77 -9.64 -6.17
N ASN A 102 -12.37 -9.80 -7.42
CA ASN A 102 -12.78 -10.95 -8.22
C ASN A 102 -11.63 -11.95 -8.25
N ASP A 103 -11.89 -13.16 -7.75
CA ASP A 103 -10.94 -14.27 -7.70
C ASP A 103 -11.48 -15.39 -8.60
N HIS A 104 -10.84 -15.59 -9.76
CA HIS A 104 -11.28 -16.57 -10.77
C HIS A 104 -12.78 -16.51 -11.15
N GLY A 105 -13.34 -15.30 -11.23
CA GLY A 105 -14.75 -15.08 -11.58
C GLY A 105 -15.73 -15.20 -10.41
N LEU A 106 -15.24 -15.46 -9.19
CA LEU A 106 -16.01 -15.43 -7.96
C LEU A 106 -15.74 -14.14 -7.18
N THR A 107 -16.78 -13.58 -6.58
CA THR A 107 -16.63 -12.46 -5.65
C THR A 107 -16.08 -12.97 -4.33
N ARG A 108 -14.91 -12.46 -3.94
CA ARG A 108 -14.29 -12.77 -2.65
C ARG A 108 -14.24 -11.49 -1.83
N PHE A 109 -15.05 -11.45 -0.77
CA PHE A 109 -14.98 -10.35 0.19
C PHE A 109 -13.65 -10.39 0.92
N TRP A 110 -13.07 -9.21 1.10
CA TRP A 110 -11.88 -9.04 1.92
C TRP A 110 -12.17 -9.55 3.33
N ASN A 111 -11.22 -10.28 3.89
CA ASN A 111 -11.28 -10.73 5.26
C ASN A 111 -9.88 -10.82 5.85
N ALA A 112 -9.83 -11.01 7.16
CA ALA A 112 -8.60 -11.00 7.93
C ALA A 112 -7.61 -12.13 7.54
N ASP A 113 -8.04 -13.18 6.85
CA ASP A 113 -7.15 -14.27 6.40
C ASP A 113 -6.19 -13.82 5.28
N PHE A 114 -6.39 -12.64 4.69
CA PHE A 114 -5.42 -12.04 3.77
C PHE A 114 -4.21 -11.45 4.48
N VAL A 115 -4.34 -11.12 5.77
CA VAL A 115 -3.25 -10.55 6.54
C VAL A 115 -2.24 -11.64 6.90
N TYR A 116 -0.99 -11.45 6.50
CA TYR A 116 0.08 -12.26 7.04
C TYR A 116 0.47 -11.73 8.42
N TYR A 117 0.17 -12.49 9.48
CA TYR A 117 0.47 -12.08 10.84
C TYR A 117 1.96 -12.28 11.19
N GLY A 118 2.55 -13.43 10.85
CA GLY A 118 3.95 -13.75 11.09
C GLY A 118 4.36 -13.84 12.57
N ASP A 119 5.50 -14.48 12.82
CA ASP A 119 6.00 -14.74 14.19
C ASP A 119 7.26 -13.92 14.50
N THR A 120 8.25 -13.93 13.61
CA THR A 120 9.52 -13.23 13.83
C THR A 120 9.57 -11.88 13.11
N VAL A 121 10.50 -11.02 13.53
CA VAL A 121 10.81 -9.75 12.83
C VAL A 121 11.15 -10.01 11.36
N TYR A 122 11.96 -11.04 11.10
CA TYR A 122 12.37 -11.40 9.75
C TYR A 122 11.19 -11.79 8.87
N ASP A 123 10.27 -12.61 9.39
CA ASP A 123 9.10 -13.07 8.65
C ASP A 123 8.17 -11.89 8.33
N LYS A 124 7.93 -11.01 9.30
CA LYS A 124 7.07 -9.82 9.13
C LYS A 124 7.64 -8.86 8.09
N LEU A 125 8.94 -8.55 8.16
CA LEU A 125 9.60 -7.71 7.17
C LEU A 125 9.60 -8.34 5.78
N SER A 126 9.85 -9.66 5.70
CA SER A 126 9.83 -10.38 4.43
C SER A 126 8.43 -10.42 3.82
N ALA A 127 7.39 -10.56 4.65
CA ALA A 127 6.00 -10.51 4.22
C ALA A 127 5.59 -9.11 3.74
N ASN A 128 6.05 -8.04 4.41
CA ASN A 128 5.82 -6.68 3.93
C ASN A 128 6.48 -6.45 2.57
N MET A 129 7.76 -6.82 2.42
CA MET A 129 8.46 -6.74 1.12
C MET A 129 7.72 -7.54 0.04
N LYS A 130 7.24 -8.75 0.36
CA LYS A 130 6.49 -9.56 -0.59
C LYS A 130 5.18 -8.89 -1.00
N HIS A 131 4.47 -8.28 -0.05
CA HIS A 131 3.24 -7.55 -0.34
C HIS A 131 3.51 -6.38 -1.30
N GLU A 132 4.55 -5.58 -1.07
CA GLU A 132 4.93 -4.49 -1.99
C GLU A 132 5.29 -5.00 -3.39
N MET A 133 6.07 -6.08 -3.47
CA MET A 133 6.41 -6.69 -4.76
C MET A 133 5.18 -7.15 -5.54
N ASP A 134 4.19 -7.74 -4.85
CA ASP A 134 2.96 -8.20 -5.47
C ASP A 134 2.05 -7.04 -5.88
N ALA A 135 1.96 -5.99 -5.06
CA ALA A 135 1.23 -4.77 -5.38
C ALA A 135 1.80 -4.12 -6.65
N ILE A 136 3.13 -3.94 -6.72
CA ILE A 136 3.81 -3.44 -7.94
C ILE A 136 3.46 -4.29 -9.16
N GLN A 137 3.54 -5.62 -9.05
CA GLN A 137 3.22 -6.52 -10.15
C GLN A 137 1.75 -6.41 -10.59
N ASN A 138 0.83 -6.32 -9.64
CA ASN A 138 -0.59 -6.14 -9.91
C ASN A 138 -0.87 -4.81 -10.59
N TYR A 139 -0.35 -3.71 -10.07
CA TYR A 139 -0.50 -2.40 -10.68
C TYR A 139 0.06 -2.36 -12.09
N ARG A 140 1.26 -2.89 -12.32
CA ARG A 140 1.86 -2.99 -13.64
C ARG A 140 0.98 -3.84 -14.57
N ARG A 141 0.45 -4.98 -14.11
CA ARG A 141 -0.51 -5.77 -14.90
C ARG A 141 -1.78 -4.99 -15.24
N HIS A 142 -2.34 -4.25 -14.29
CA HIS A 142 -3.54 -3.45 -14.49
C HIS A 142 -3.34 -2.26 -15.43
N GLN A 143 -2.17 -1.63 -15.43
CA GLN A 143 -1.82 -0.62 -16.43
C GLN A 143 -1.91 -1.16 -17.87
N HIS A 144 -1.64 -2.47 -18.10
CA HIS A 144 -1.80 -3.10 -19.42
C HIS A 144 -3.26 -3.43 -19.78
N LEU A 145 -4.17 -3.47 -18.80
CA LEU A 145 -5.59 -3.80 -19.00
C LEU A 145 -6.48 -2.55 -19.04
N ILE A 146 -5.95 -1.40 -18.64
CA ILE A 146 -6.68 -0.13 -18.51
C ILE A 146 -6.06 0.89 -19.46
N ASP A 147 -6.79 1.23 -20.52
CA ASP A 147 -6.36 2.25 -21.50
C ASP A 147 -6.71 3.69 -21.08
N ASP A 148 -7.35 3.90 -19.91
CA ASP A 148 -7.67 5.24 -19.43
C ASP A 148 -6.39 5.95 -18.96
N PRO A 149 -5.95 7.03 -19.64
CA PRO A 149 -4.65 7.66 -19.36
C PRO A 149 -4.60 8.28 -17.96
N PHE A 150 -5.73 8.67 -17.40
CA PHE A 150 -5.78 9.26 -16.06
C PHE A 150 -5.65 8.21 -14.96
N ILE A 151 -6.16 7.01 -15.21
CA ILE A 151 -5.95 5.88 -14.31
C ILE A 151 -4.50 5.43 -14.42
N GLN A 152 -3.94 5.34 -15.63
CA GLN A 152 -2.52 5.00 -15.81
C GLN A 152 -1.59 5.95 -15.06
N GLU A 153 -1.86 7.27 -15.10
CA GLU A 153 -1.12 8.29 -14.36
C GLU A 153 -1.22 8.08 -12.84
N LEU A 154 -2.42 7.77 -12.32
CA LEU A 154 -2.62 7.48 -10.91
C LEU A 154 -1.86 6.21 -10.48
N LEU A 155 -1.99 5.13 -11.24
CA LEU A 155 -1.32 3.87 -10.94
C LEU A 155 0.20 4.03 -10.99
N GLU A 156 0.73 4.78 -11.96
CA GLU A 156 2.18 5.05 -12.01
C GLU A 156 2.65 5.75 -10.75
N ARG A 157 1.91 6.75 -10.29
CA ARG A 157 2.29 7.47 -9.08
C ARG A 157 2.25 6.57 -7.84
N ILE A 158 1.26 5.70 -7.71
CA ILE A 158 1.19 4.75 -6.60
C ILE A 158 2.38 3.77 -6.65
N ILE A 159 2.69 3.22 -7.83
CA ILE A 159 3.83 2.30 -8.01
C ILE A 159 5.15 2.91 -7.53
N LEU A 160 5.36 4.21 -7.74
CA LEU A 160 6.57 4.88 -7.25
C LEU A 160 6.68 4.87 -5.71
N ASP A 161 5.56 4.94 -4.99
CA ASP A 161 5.57 4.77 -3.53
C ASP A 161 5.79 3.30 -3.15
N GLU A 162 5.20 2.34 -3.85
CA GLU A 162 5.43 0.91 -3.53
C GLU A 162 6.88 0.48 -3.76
N GLU A 163 7.53 0.99 -4.81
CA GLU A 163 8.96 0.79 -5.06
C GLU A 163 9.80 1.40 -3.93
N HIS A 164 9.40 2.55 -3.40
CA HIS A 164 10.03 3.21 -2.27
C HIS A 164 9.80 2.44 -0.95
N HIS A 165 8.56 2.00 -0.68
CA HIS A 165 8.20 1.18 0.47
C HIS A 165 9.01 -0.12 0.49
N LEU A 166 9.09 -0.82 -0.65
CA LEU A 166 9.90 -2.02 -0.81
C LEU A 166 11.36 -1.77 -0.45
N GLN A 167 11.93 -0.66 -0.92
CA GLN A 167 13.31 -0.30 -0.61
C GLN A 167 13.51 0.03 0.87
N LEU A 168 12.57 0.73 1.50
CA LEU A 168 12.61 1.01 2.94
C LEU A 168 12.55 -0.27 3.77
N PHE A 169 11.63 -1.20 3.46
CA PHE A 169 11.55 -2.49 4.15
C PHE A 169 12.80 -3.33 3.93
N LYS A 170 13.35 -3.34 2.71
CA LYS A 170 14.60 -4.04 2.40
C LYS A 170 15.77 -3.49 3.22
N THR A 171 15.96 -2.17 3.24
CA THR A 171 17.01 -1.53 4.05
C THR A 171 16.83 -1.85 5.53
N CYS A 172 15.60 -1.81 6.03
CA CYS A 172 15.29 -2.15 7.41
C CYS A 172 15.64 -3.62 7.73
N ARG A 173 15.25 -4.56 6.87
CA ARG A 173 15.59 -5.97 7.03
C ARG A 173 17.10 -6.21 7.01
N ASP A 174 17.81 -5.58 6.09
CA ASP A 174 19.26 -5.73 5.96
C ASP A 174 20.00 -5.12 7.18
N GLU A 175 19.45 -4.09 7.84
CA GLU A 175 19.98 -3.53 9.10
C GLU A 175 19.74 -4.47 10.31
N PHE A 176 18.54 -5.04 10.43
CA PHE A 176 18.11 -5.74 11.66
C PHE A 176 18.17 -7.26 11.61
N CYS A 177 18.30 -7.87 10.42
CA CYS A 177 18.23 -9.31 10.23
C CYS A 177 19.47 -9.90 9.55
N THR A 178 20.65 -9.33 9.78
CA THR A 178 21.90 -9.90 9.28
C THR A 178 22.04 -11.36 9.74
N THR A 179 22.18 -12.26 8.77
CA THR A 179 22.55 -13.65 9.01
C THR A 179 23.93 -13.69 9.65
N PHE A 180 24.00 -14.07 10.92
CA PHE A 180 25.23 -14.61 11.48
C PHE A 180 25.51 -15.93 10.77
N TYR A 181 26.37 -15.90 9.76
CA TYR A 181 27.12 -17.10 9.38
C TYR A 181 28.25 -17.23 10.40
N ASP A 182 28.00 -18.01 11.45
CA ASP A 182 29.05 -18.60 12.28
C ASP A 182 29.62 -19.86 11.58
#